data_AF-A0A9D1RHU5-F1
#
_entry.id   AF-A0A9D1RHU5-F1
#
_cell.length_a   1.000
_cell.length_b   1.000
_cell.length_c   1.000
_cell.angle_alpha   90.00
_cell.angle_beta   90.00
_cell.angle_gamma   90.00
#
_symmetry.space_group_name_H-M   'P 1'
#
loop_
_entity.id
_entity.type
_entity.pdbx_description
1 polymer ?
#
loop_
_entity_poly.entity_id
_entity_poly.type
_entity_poly.pdbx_seq_one_letter_code
_entity_poly.pdbx_strand_id
1 'polypeptide(L)'
;FTSYLSWMMPTSENTRLKLLVLSSFQNDNYEITGGADMVYSLSRTMVDTEAVGLGLYFRSNDAIILSPYYQYNSFTAGLSYDINISGLSAATKTYGALELWLSYGFNISGYRKQIKSIPCPTF
;
A
#
# COMPACT_ATOMS: atom_id res chain seq x y z
N PHE A 1 7.33 18.75 7.74
CA PHE A 1 5.90 18.45 7.57
C PHE A 1 5.75 17.39 6.50
N THR A 2 4.93 16.35 6.74
CA THR A 2 4.64 15.31 5.75
C THR A 2 3.15 15.27 5.51
N SER A 3 2.74 15.42 4.25
CA SER A 3 1.36 15.25 3.81
C SER A 3 1.22 14.01 2.95
N TYR A 4 0.08 13.35 3.09
CA TYR A 4 -0.24 12.12 2.40
C TYR A 4 -1.62 12.25 1.76
N LEU A 5 -1.70 11.98 0.47
CA LEU A 5 -2.93 11.91 -0.30
C LEU A 5 -3.02 10.50 -0.91
N SER A 6 -4.15 9.83 -0.72
CA SER A 6 -4.41 8.59 -1.41
C SER A 6 -5.83 8.50 -1.91
N TRP A 7 -5.99 7.82 -3.03
CA TRP A 7 -7.28 7.53 -3.61
C TRP A 7 -7.35 6.06 -3.97
N MET A 8 -8.43 5.38 -3.59
CA MET A 8 -8.64 3.96 -3.87
C MET A 8 -9.89 3.81 -4.73
N MET A 9 -9.75 3.10 -5.84
CA MET A 9 -10.86 2.73 -6.70
C MET A 9 -10.91 1.21 -6.92
N PRO A 10 -12.11 0.60 -6.88
CA PRO A 10 -12.29 -0.76 -7.36
C PRO A 10 -12.17 -0.78 -8.89
N THR A 11 -11.32 -1.65 -9.43
CA THR A 11 -11.22 -1.88 -10.88
C THR A 11 -11.97 -3.12 -11.31
N SER A 12 -12.16 -4.07 -10.39
CA SER A 12 -12.94 -5.30 -10.55
C SER A 12 -13.52 -5.71 -9.19
N GLU A 13 -14.30 -6.78 -9.11
CA GLU A 13 -14.84 -7.31 -7.85
C GLU A 13 -13.73 -7.67 -6.85
N ASN A 14 -12.64 -8.24 -7.36
CA ASN A 14 -11.52 -8.72 -6.54
C ASN A 14 -10.28 -7.83 -6.65
N THR A 15 -10.29 -6.77 -7.47
CA THR A 15 -9.10 -5.94 -7.72
C THR A 15 -9.37 -4.48 -7.39
N ARG A 16 -8.44 -3.87 -6.66
CA ARG A 16 -8.44 -2.47 -6.27
C ARG A 16 -7.16 -1.82 -6.74
N LEU A 17 -7.26 -0.59 -7.22
CA LEU A 17 -6.12 0.27 -7.52
C LEU A 17 -6.11 1.42 -6.52
N LYS A 18 -4.98 1.62 -5.86
CA LYS A 18 -4.78 2.70 -4.90
C LYS A 18 -3.69 3.62 -5.42
N LEU A 19 -4.01 4.86 -5.70
CA LEU A 19 -3.05 5.90 -6.02
C LEU A 19 -2.60 6.59 -4.73
N LEU A 20 -1.33 7.00 -4.68
CA LEU A 20 -0.70 7.51 -3.49
C LEU A 20 0.30 8.61 -3.85
N VAL A 21 0.23 9.72 -3.14
CA VAL A 21 1.22 10.79 -3.19
C VAL A 21 1.55 11.19 -1.76
N LEU A 22 2.83 11.12 -1.42
CA LEU A 22 3.39 11.53 -0.15
C LEU A 22 4.38 12.65 -0.42
N SER A 23 4.24 13.79 0.25
CA SER A 23 5.17 14.90 0.14
C SER A 23 5.72 15.23 1.52
N SER A 24 7.03 15.16 1.65
CA SER A 24 7.79 15.40 2.86
C SER A 24 8.66 16.64 2.71
N PHE A 25 8.50 17.58 3.63
CA PHE A 25 9.29 18.81 3.72
C PHE A 25 10.10 18.78 5.02
N GLN A 26 11.43 18.79 4.90
CA GLN A 26 12.39 18.76 6.00
C GLN A 26 13.40 19.90 5.84
N ASN A 27 13.20 21.00 6.55
CA ASN A 27 14.00 22.22 6.41
C ASN A 27 14.08 22.66 4.93
N ASP A 28 15.28 22.71 4.35
CA ASP A 28 15.49 23.06 2.94
C ASP A 28 15.34 21.88 1.97
N ASN A 29 15.13 20.67 2.49
CA ASN A 29 14.94 19.47 1.68
C ASN A 29 13.45 19.20 1.47
N TYR A 30 13.08 18.94 0.21
CA TYR A 30 11.75 18.46 -0.15
C TYR A 30 11.86 17.12 -0.87
N GLU A 31 10.95 16.22 -0.57
CA GLU A 31 10.87 14.91 -1.22
C GLU A 31 9.41 14.59 -1.50
N ILE A 32 9.11 14.16 -2.72
CA ILE A 32 7.78 13.77 -3.16
C ILE A 32 7.84 12.34 -3.67
N THR A 33 7.08 11.45 -3.05
CA THR A 33 6.93 10.06 -3.47
C THR A 33 5.53 9.84 -4.00
N GLY A 34 5.43 9.53 -5.29
CA GLY A 34 4.16 9.27 -5.97
C GLY A 34 4.12 7.85 -6.51
N GLY A 35 2.98 7.16 -6.42
CA GLY A 35 2.89 5.79 -6.89
C GLY A 35 1.48 5.20 -6.85
N ALA A 36 1.42 3.91 -7.09
CA ALA A 36 0.19 3.15 -7.09
C ALA A 36 0.40 1.75 -6.51
N ASP A 37 -0.60 1.26 -5.78
CA ASP A 37 -0.74 -0.14 -5.41
C ASP A 37 -1.83 -0.79 -6.24
N MET A 38 -1.52 -1.95 -6.83
CA MET A 38 -2.52 -2.89 -7.31
C MET A 38 -2.75 -3.95 -6.23
N VAL A 39 -4.00 -4.11 -5.80
CA VAL A 39 -4.37 -5.02 -4.70
C VAL A 39 -5.38 -6.03 -5.21
N TYR A 40 -5.08 -7.31 -5.05
CA TYR A 40 -5.95 -8.43 -5.40
C TYR A 40 -6.44 -9.13 -4.14
N SER A 41 -7.76 -9.22 -3.98
CA SER A 41 -8.41 -9.86 -2.85
C SER A 41 -8.52 -11.37 -3.09
N LEU A 42 -8.01 -12.14 -2.14
CA LEU A 42 -8.03 -13.61 -2.09
C LEU A 42 -9.06 -14.12 -1.07
N SER A 43 -9.87 -13.22 -0.52
CA SER A 43 -10.75 -13.50 0.61
C SER A 43 -11.78 -14.56 0.21
N ARG A 44 -11.68 -15.75 0.83
CA ARG A 44 -12.60 -16.88 0.57
C ARG A 44 -13.88 -16.82 1.40
N THR A 45 -13.82 -16.11 2.53
CA THR A 45 -14.88 -16.01 3.52
C THR A 45 -15.15 -14.54 3.81
N MET A 46 -16.38 -14.20 4.20
CA MET A 46 -16.76 -12.84 4.59
C MET A 46 -16.08 -12.33 5.89
N VAL A 47 -15.38 -13.22 6.61
CA VAL A 47 -14.74 -12.92 7.91
C VAL A 47 -13.24 -12.70 7.77
N ASP A 48 -12.60 -13.43 6.84
CA ASP A 48 -11.16 -13.33 6.62
C ASP A 48 -10.87 -12.29 5.54
N THR A 49 -9.97 -11.35 5.85
CA THR A 49 -9.47 -10.39 4.86
C THR A 49 -8.11 -10.85 4.40
N GLU A 50 -8.07 -11.49 3.23
CA GLU A 50 -6.83 -11.93 2.59
C GLU A 50 -6.64 -11.17 1.28
N ALA A 51 -5.45 -10.62 1.07
CA ALA A 51 -5.09 -9.93 -0.16
C ALA A 51 -3.58 -9.98 -0.44
N VAL A 52 -3.22 -9.93 -1.71
CA VAL A 52 -1.87 -9.66 -2.19
C VAL A 52 -1.84 -8.28 -2.84
N GLY A 53 -0.79 -7.52 -2.59
CA GLY A 53 -0.61 -6.19 -3.16
C GLY A 53 0.76 -6.05 -3.83
N LEU A 54 0.80 -5.23 -4.86
CA LEU A 54 2.02 -4.82 -5.54
C LEU A 54 2.03 -3.30 -5.69
N GLY A 55 2.94 -2.66 -4.97
CA GLY A 55 3.19 -1.22 -5.03
C GLY A 55 4.32 -0.87 -5.98
N LEU A 56 4.11 0.18 -6.77
CA LEU A 56 5.13 0.84 -7.58
C LEU A 56 5.13 2.33 -7.26
N TYR A 57 6.27 2.84 -6.79
CA TYR A 57 6.41 4.22 -6.39
C TYR A 57 7.64 4.87 -7.04
N PHE A 58 7.55 6.16 -7.27
CA PHE A 58 8.61 7.03 -7.76
C PHE A 58 8.90 8.04 -6.67
N ARG A 59 10.11 8.00 -6.12
CA ARG A 59 10.63 8.99 -5.18
C ARG A 59 11.36 10.06 -5.99
N SER A 60 10.85 11.28 -5.93
CA SER A 60 11.37 12.40 -6.70
C SER A 60 12.87 12.53 -6.46
N ASN A 61 13.63 12.65 -7.55
CA ASN A 61 15.07 12.92 -7.58
C ASN A 61 16.03 11.72 -7.50
N ASP A 62 15.62 10.51 -7.12
CA ASP A 62 16.60 9.42 -6.96
C ASP A 62 16.17 7.98 -7.20
N ALA A 63 14.92 7.56 -6.94
CA ALA A 63 14.61 6.13 -6.87
C ALA A 63 13.20 5.72 -7.36
N ILE A 64 13.12 4.49 -7.85
CA ILE A 64 11.87 3.75 -8.07
C ILE A 64 11.77 2.67 -7.01
N ILE A 65 10.64 2.56 -6.34
CA ILE A 65 10.40 1.60 -5.26
C ILE A 65 9.41 0.55 -5.73
N LEU A 66 9.80 -0.71 -5.65
CA LEU A 66 8.92 -1.86 -5.85
C LEU A 66 8.56 -2.47 -4.50
N SER A 67 7.27 -2.62 -4.20
CA SER A 67 6.83 -3.12 -2.89
C SER A 67 5.72 -4.17 -2.98
N PRO A 68 6.05 -5.47 -3.09
CA PRO A 68 5.06 -6.53 -2.92
C PRO A 68 4.74 -6.75 -1.44
N TYR A 69 3.47 -7.01 -1.13
CA TYR A 69 3.03 -7.30 0.22
C TYR A 69 1.86 -8.28 0.26
N TYR A 70 1.70 -8.92 1.41
CA TYR A 70 0.61 -9.83 1.72
C TYR A 70 -0.12 -9.34 2.97
N GLN A 71 -1.44 -9.31 2.87
CA GLN A 71 -2.33 -8.93 3.96
C GLN A 71 -3.15 -10.14 4.40
N TYR A 72 -3.14 -10.39 5.71
CA TYR A 72 -3.97 -11.39 6.36
C TYR A 72 -4.61 -10.80 7.62
N ASN A 73 -5.92 -10.56 7.55
CA ASN A 73 -6.72 -9.91 8.57
C ASN A 73 -6.12 -8.55 8.97
N SER A 74 -5.72 -8.41 10.24
CA SER A 74 -5.08 -7.20 10.77
C SER A 74 -3.58 -7.12 10.52
N PHE A 75 -2.95 -8.19 10.02
CA PHE A 75 -1.53 -8.24 9.73
C PHE A 75 -1.25 -7.93 8.27
N THR A 76 -0.21 -7.16 8.00
CA THR A 76 0.32 -6.95 6.65
C THR A 76 1.83 -7.04 6.71
N ALA A 77 2.42 -7.92 5.91
CA ALA A 77 3.86 -8.06 5.77
C ALA A 77 4.25 -7.75 4.33
N GLY A 78 5.38 -7.07 4.14
CA GLY A 78 5.83 -6.71 2.81
C GLY A 78 7.33 -6.53 2.71
N LEU A 79 7.75 -6.46 1.45
CA LEU A 79 9.10 -6.15 1.04
C LEU A 79 9.06 -4.83 0.29
N SER A 80 10.13 -4.06 0.37
CA SER A 80 10.34 -2.87 -0.45
C SER A 80 11.75 -2.90 -1.01
N TYR A 81 11.89 -2.63 -2.30
CA TYR A 81 13.18 -2.55 -2.96
C TYR A 81 13.30 -1.23 -3.70
N ASP A 82 14.24 -0.40 -3.24
CA ASP A 82 14.56 0.89 -3.83
C ASP A 82 15.56 0.68 -4.96
N ILE A 83 15.27 1.17 -6.15
CA ILE A 83 16.13 1.12 -7.33
C ILE A 83 16.58 2.54 -7.63
N ASN A 84 17.85 2.83 -7.43
CA ASN A 84 18.43 4.15 -7.68
C ASN A 84 18.49 4.44 -9.19
N ILE A 85 17.80 5.49 -9.64
CA ILE A 85 17.71 5.94 -11.04
C ILE A 85 18.48 7.24 -11.32
N SER A 86 18.95 7.98 -10.31
CA SER A 86 19.71 9.23 -10.50
C SER A 86 21.16 9.01 -10.96
N GLY A 87 21.87 10.11 -11.27
CA GLY A 87 23.27 10.13 -11.71
C GLY A 87 24.29 9.49 -10.75
N LEU A 88 23.87 9.10 -9.54
CA LEU A 88 24.65 8.25 -8.62
C LEU A 88 24.71 6.77 -9.07
N SER A 89 23.89 6.36 -10.04
CA SER A 89 23.95 5.03 -10.68
C SER A 89 25.33 4.69 -11.28
N ALA A 90 26.10 5.71 -11.69
CA ALA A 90 27.48 5.54 -12.15
C ALA A 90 28.46 5.12 -11.04
N ALA A 91 28.14 5.40 -9.78
CA ALA A 91 28.97 5.06 -8.61
C ALA A 91 28.47 3.80 -7.86
N THR A 92 27.16 3.51 -7.90
CA THR A 92 26.54 2.42 -7.12
C THR A 92 26.06 1.24 -7.96
N LYS A 93 26.24 1.21 -9.29
CA LYS A 93 25.73 0.15 -10.19
C LYS A 93 24.25 -0.18 -9.95
N THR A 94 23.41 0.82 -9.68
CA THR A 94 21.96 0.65 -9.39
C THR A 94 21.63 -0.24 -8.19
N TYR A 95 22.59 -0.62 -7.34
CA TYR A 95 22.28 -1.29 -6.06
C TYR A 95 21.52 -0.30 -5.19
N GLY A 96 20.28 -0.62 -4.83
CA GLY A 96 19.58 0.09 -3.77
C GLY A 96 19.31 -0.82 -2.57
N ALA A 97 18.33 -0.43 -1.75
CA ALA A 97 18.10 -1.02 -0.44
C ALA A 97 16.93 -2.01 -0.50
N LEU A 98 17.14 -3.20 0.08
CA LEU A 98 16.08 -4.14 0.37
C LEU A 98 15.60 -3.90 1.81
N GLU A 99 14.31 -3.62 1.95
CA GLU A 99 13.65 -3.39 3.22
C GLU A 99 12.52 -4.41 3.45
N LEU A 100 12.33 -4.77 4.72
CA LEU A 100 11.28 -5.65 5.19
C LEU A 100 10.42 -4.87 6.17
N TRP A 101 9.10 -4.97 6.04
CA TRP A 101 8.18 -4.28 6.94
C TRP A 101 7.02 -5.19 7.36
N LEU A 102 6.56 -4.96 8.59
CA LEU A 102 5.41 -5.63 9.19
C LEU A 102 4.53 -4.56 9.83
N SER A 103 3.24 -4.59 9.51
CA SER A 103 2.23 -3.69 10.03
C SER A 103 1.11 -4.50 10.68
N TYR A 104 0.63 -4.00 11.82
CA TYR A 104 -0.51 -4.59 12.52
C TYR A 104 -1.52 -3.50 12.90
N GLY A 105 -2.75 -3.66 12.43
CA GLY A 105 -3.87 -2.75 12.71
C GLY A 105 -4.68 -3.18 13.94
N PHE A 106 -4.59 -2.41 15.02
CA PHE A 106 -5.46 -2.58 16.19
C PHE A 106 -6.83 -1.92 15.95
N ASN A 107 -7.92 -2.69 16.00
CA ASN A 107 -9.27 -2.15 16.03
C ASN A 107 -9.73 -1.98 17.48
N ILE A 108 -9.64 -0.74 17.99
CA ILE A 108 -10.05 -0.37 19.36
C ILE A 108 -11.58 -0.28 19.48
N SER A 109 -12.28 -0.10 18.37
CA SER A 109 -13.74 -0.23 18.30
C SER A 109 -14.09 -1.72 18.34
N GLY A 110 -14.25 -2.26 19.54
CA GLY A 110 -14.73 -3.62 19.76
C GLY A 110 -15.92 -3.92 18.85
N TYR A 111 -15.84 -5.05 18.16
CA TYR A 111 -16.90 -5.80 17.50
C TYR A 111 -18.32 -5.22 17.73
N ARG A 112 -18.68 -4.17 16.99
CA ARG A 112 -20.11 -3.90 16.75
C ARG A 112 -20.53 -5.00 15.80
N LYS A 113 -21.00 -6.09 16.39
CA LYS A 113 -21.75 -7.16 15.72
C LYS A 113 -22.81 -6.44 14.88
N GLN A 114 -22.56 -6.24 13.59
CA GLN A 114 -23.58 -5.69 12.72
C GLN A 114 -24.71 -6.70 12.77
N ILE A 115 -25.82 -6.32 13.38
CA ILE A 115 -27.06 -7.08 13.30
C ILE A 115 -27.36 -7.08 11.80
N LYS A 116 -27.06 -8.20 11.12
CA LYS A 116 -27.41 -8.39 9.70
C LYS A 116 -28.90 -8.10 9.61
N SER A 117 -29.27 -6.98 8.99
CA SER A 117 -30.66 -6.77 8.61
C SER A 117 -31.00 -7.87 7.61
N ILE A 118 -31.96 -8.73 7.97
CA ILE A 118 -32.49 -9.76 7.09
C ILE A 118 -32.91 -9.04 5.81
N PRO A 119 -32.31 -9.33 4.64
CA PRO A 119 -32.72 -8.67 3.40
C PRO A 119 -34.18 -9.01 3.13
N CYS A 120 -34.99 -7.97 2.87
CA CYS A 120 -36.41 -8.14 2.65
C CYS A 120 -36.66 -9.07 1.44
N PRO A 121 -37.58 -10.04 1.56
CA PRO A 121 -37.90 -10.92 0.46
C PRO A 121 -38.59 -10.11 -0.65
N THR A 122 -38.02 -10.18 -1.85
CA THR A 122 -38.70 -9.76 -3.08
C THR A 122 -39.58 -10.92 -3.54
N PHE A 123 -40.90 -10.71 -3.53
CA PHE A 123 -41.88 -11.59 -4.17
C PHE A 123 -41.96 -11.30 -5.67
#